data_AF-A0A351JQV3-F1
#
_entry.id   AF-A0A351JQV3-F1
#
_cell.length_a   1.000
_cell.length_b   1.000
_cell.length_c   1.000
_cell.angle_alpha   90.00
_cell.angle_beta   90.00
_cell.angle_gamma   90.00
#
_symmetry.space_group_name_H-M   'P 1'
#
loop_
_entity.id
_entity.type
_entity.pdbx_description
1 polymer ?
#
loop_
_entity_poly.entity_id
_entity_poly.type
_entity_poly.pdbx_seq_one_letter_code
_entity_poly.pdbx_strand_id
1 'polypeptide(L)'
;MNHYFAPNALEAHIQDISNELVQEKKEFDEAVQLFKDAKTYTTEDRGGSVQNYHYYIYPFKGIALSNFRLLQTLSSHLGKMVAPETEVILTVETDGISVAAFVAASLGLPLVICKPFHYHMPSIPLPQKTGYYERTMYMPKVVEGKKVAIVDCMMSTGGTVRGMIEGLDQLSQTTLTGIYCINNKDNYRVKTDNFDGFPYRYVFDTRIEESGTVNCSLSKHGKQTLWESIDERVYAATENIASFSNVSKNGYQVGAIILDSDTLEIKAWGSRRGDLHAEQDAIAMLKQNCPDWSSRRFTLYSTLEPCTWRKNEGHTACSELIAEIPQIRWVVIGQKDTADEHINGAGIQHLTKHGKRVRLIRNVEKTLSDVSHHKSFFGDQYKTKKKLGPLIFLL
;
A
#
# COMPACT_ATOMS: atom_id res chain seq x y z
N MET A 1 24.75 7.11 -9.15
CA MET A 1 24.87 8.08 -10.26
C MET A 1 23.50 8.72 -10.43
N ASN A 2 23.35 9.99 -10.03
CA ASN A 2 22.06 10.68 -10.06
C ASN A 2 21.63 10.89 -11.52
N HIS A 3 20.50 10.31 -11.89
CA HIS A 3 19.90 10.52 -13.20
C HIS A 3 19.13 11.85 -13.17
N TYR A 4 19.80 12.92 -13.58
CA TYR A 4 19.14 14.19 -13.86
C TYR A 4 18.43 14.10 -15.21
N PHE A 5 17.12 14.32 -15.24
CA PHE A 5 16.36 14.39 -16.49
C PHE A 5 16.46 15.78 -17.13
N ALA A 6 16.22 15.91 -18.44
CA ALA A 6 15.94 17.22 -19.04
C ALA A 6 14.51 17.68 -18.63
N PRO A 7 14.17 18.99 -18.67
CA PRO A 7 12.85 19.49 -18.22
C PRO A 7 11.64 18.73 -18.82
N ASN A 8 11.67 18.44 -20.12
CA ASN A 8 10.60 17.67 -20.79
C ASN A 8 10.51 16.21 -20.29
N ALA A 9 11.63 15.65 -19.84
CA ALA A 9 11.67 14.30 -19.28
C ALA A 9 11.24 14.25 -17.80
N LEU A 10 11.41 15.35 -17.04
CA LEU A 10 10.83 15.48 -15.70
C LEU A 10 9.29 15.50 -15.77
N GLU A 11 8.73 16.33 -16.64
CA GLU A 11 7.27 16.42 -16.84
C GLU A 11 6.67 15.07 -17.25
N ALA A 12 7.30 14.38 -18.21
CA ALA A 12 6.88 13.04 -18.62
C ALA A 12 6.91 12.05 -17.44
N HIS A 13 7.98 12.06 -16.64
CA HIS A 13 8.09 11.18 -15.48
C HIS A 13 7.02 11.46 -14.40
N ILE A 14 6.73 12.72 -14.10
CA ILE A 14 5.66 13.09 -13.16
C ILE A 14 4.30 12.64 -13.70
N GLN A 15 4.07 12.80 -15.02
CA GLN A 15 2.83 12.37 -15.66
C GLN A 15 2.67 10.85 -15.63
N ASP A 16 3.74 10.09 -15.84
CA ASP A 16 3.71 8.62 -15.75
C ASP A 16 3.33 8.16 -14.34
N ILE A 17 3.97 8.71 -13.30
CA ILE A 17 3.61 8.42 -11.90
C ILE A 17 2.14 8.79 -11.64
N SER A 18 1.70 9.96 -12.08
CA SER A 18 0.30 10.39 -11.92
C SER A 18 -0.67 9.41 -12.58
N ASN A 19 -0.38 8.94 -13.80
CA ASN A 19 -1.22 8.00 -14.53
C ASN A 19 -1.29 6.64 -13.82
N GLU A 20 -0.16 6.15 -13.29
CA GLU A 20 -0.11 4.91 -12.51
C GLU A 20 -0.97 5.01 -11.24
N LEU A 21 -0.86 6.11 -10.50
CA LEU A 21 -1.62 6.35 -9.27
C LEU A 21 -3.14 6.44 -9.53
N VAL A 22 -3.54 7.16 -10.58
CA VAL A 22 -4.95 7.26 -10.99
C VAL A 22 -5.49 5.90 -11.40
N GLN A 23 -4.71 5.12 -12.16
CA GLN A 23 -5.12 3.78 -12.56
C GLN A 23 -5.25 2.84 -11.37
N GLU A 24 -4.31 2.88 -10.43
CA GLU A 24 -4.38 2.09 -9.19
C GLU A 24 -5.58 2.47 -8.33
N LYS A 25 -5.88 3.76 -8.17
CA LYS A 25 -7.09 4.23 -7.48
C LYS A 25 -8.36 3.64 -8.09
N LYS A 26 -8.45 3.68 -9.41
CA LYS A 26 -9.59 3.12 -10.17
C LYS A 26 -9.74 1.63 -9.91
N GLU A 27 -8.65 0.87 -9.83
CA GLU A 27 -8.69 -0.56 -9.54
C GLU A 27 -9.20 -0.87 -8.13
N PHE A 28 -8.80 -0.08 -7.13
CA PHE A 28 -9.35 -0.21 -5.78
C PHE A 28 -10.85 0.12 -5.73
N ASP A 29 -11.29 1.17 -6.42
CA ASP A 29 -12.70 1.54 -6.50
C ASP A 29 -13.53 0.46 -7.21
N GLU A 30 -13.03 -0.06 -8.33
CA GLU A 30 -13.65 -1.15 -9.08
C GLU A 30 -13.74 -2.42 -8.21
N ALA A 31 -12.69 -2.76 -7.48
CA ALA A 31 -12.72 -3.89 -6.55
C ALA A 31 -13.78 -3.70 -5.46
N VAL A 32 -13.87 -2.52 -4.83
CA VAL A 32 -14.92 -2.23 -3.83
C VAL A 32 -16.31 -2.38 -4.44
N GLN A 33 -16.51 -1.91 -5.67
CA GLN A 33 -17.78 -2.01 -6.37
C GLN A 33 -18.14 -3.47 -6.68
N LEU A 34 -17.18 -4.28 -7.14
CA LEU A 34 -17.39 -5.72 -7.36
C LEU A 34 -17.86 -6.46 -6.10
N PHE A 35 -17.33 -6.10 -4.92
CA PHE A 35 -17.82 -6.67 -3.66
C PHE A 35 -19.25 -6.21 -3.34
N LYS A 36 -19.59 -4.94 -3.59
CA LYS A 36 -20.95 -4.41 -3.33
C LYS A 36 -22.01 -5.03 -4.24
N ASP A 37 -21.64 -5.31 -5.48
CA ASP A 37 -22.53 -5.91 -6.48
C ASP A 37 -22.58 -7.45 -6.37
N ALA A 38 -21.79 -8.04 -5.45
CA ALA A 38 -21.74 -9.48 -5.29
C ALA A 38 -23.07 -10.04 -4.81
N LYS A 39 -23.60 -11.00 -5.56
CA LYS A 39 -24.85 -11.68 -5.20
C LYS A 39 -24.70 -12.47 -3.90
N THR A 40 -25.65 -12.28 -2.99
CA THR A 40 -25.72 -12.98 -1.71
C THR A 40 -26.60 -14.22 -1.76
N TYR A 41 -26.29 -15.16 -0.88
CA TYR A 41 -26.95 -16.44 -0.74
C TYR A 41 -27.01 -16.81 0.75
N THR A 42 -27.94 -17.69 1.09
CA THR A 42 -28.05 -18.31 2.40
C THR A 42 -28.02 -19.81 2.20
N THR A 43 -27.27 -20.51 3.04
CA THR A 43 -27.28 -21.97 3.08
C THR A 43 -27.59 -22.45 4.48
N GLU A 44 -28.33 -23.55 4.55
CA GLU A 44 -28.47 -24.33 5.77
C GLU A 44 -27.12 -24.91 6.20
N ASP A 45 -27.00 -25.22 7.48
CA ASP A 45 -25.81 -25.81 8.07
C ASP A 45 -25.59 -27.24 7.55
N ARG A 46 -24.40 -27.51 7.01
CA ARG A 46 -23.93 -28.83 6.58
C ARG A 46 -22.67 -29.25 7.35
N GLY A 47 -22.67 -29.05 8.68
CA GLY A 47 -21.54 -29.31 9.56
C GLY A 47 -20.59 -28.11 9.74
N GLY A 48 -21.08 -26.91 9.43
CA GLY A 48 -20.40 -25.65 9.63
C GLY A 48 -20.46 -25.13 11.07
N SER A 49 -20.12 -23.85 11.23
CA SER A 49 -20.08 -23.18 12.53
C SER A 49 -21.28 -22.26 12.78
N VAL A 50 -22.12 -22.05 11.77
CA VAL A 50 -23.20 -21.05 11.78
C VAL A 50 -24.46 -21.64 11.14
N GLN A 51 -25.59 -21.57 11.86
CA GLN A 51 -26.90 -21.85 11.29
C GLN A 51 -27.30 -20.72 10.32
N ASN A 52 -27.84 -21.07 9.15
CA ASN A 52 -28.24 -20.13 8.10
C ASN A 52 -27.11 -19.18 7.70
N TYR A 53 -26.00 -19.74 7.24
CA TYR A 53 -24.83 -18.96 6.87
C TYR A 53 -25.10 -18.11 5.62
N HIS A 54 -24.98 -16.79 5.78
CA HIS A 54 -25.08 -15.80 4.73
C HIS A 54 -23.71 -15.53 4.11
N TYR A 55 -23.62 -15.64 2.80
CA TYR A 55 -22.39 -15.43 2.04
C TYR A 55 -22.65 -14.71 0.72
N TYR A 56 -21.60 -14.15 0.16
CA TYR A 56 -21.59 -13.68 -1.23
C TYR A 56 -20.54 -14.46 -2.02
N ILE A 57 -20.70 -14.48 -3.34
CA ILE A 57 -19.68 -15.05 -4.21
C ILE A 57 -18.49 -14.09 -4.27
N TYR A 58 -17.35 -14.52 -3.74
CA TYR A 58 -16.10 -13.78 -3.85
C TYR A 58 -15.82 -13.46 -5.34
N PRO A 59 -15.65 -12.18 -5.72
CA PRO A 59 -15.55 -11.79 -7.14
C PRO A 59 -14.45 -12.55 -7.91
N PHE A 60 -13.35 -12.87 -7.24
CA PHE A 60 -12.20 -13.55 -7.85
C PHE A 60 -12.19 -15.07 -7.63
N LYS A 61 -13.35 -15.67 -7.33
CA LYS A 61 -13.51 -17.13 -7.14
C LYS A 61 -13.34 -17.95 -8.43
N GLY A 62 -13.22 -17.30 -9.59
CA GLY A 62 -13.09 -17.97 -10.89
C GLY A 62 -14.44 -18.42 -11.50
N ILE A 63 -15.56 -18.01 -10.91
CA ILE A 63 -16.92 -18.27 -11.41
C ILE A 63 -17.67 -16.98 -11.79
N ALA A 64 -17.02 -15.82 -11.67
CA ALA A 64 -17.52 -14.52 -12.09
C ALA A 64 -16.52 -13.88 -13.05
N LEU A 65 -17.03 -13.05 -13.97
CA LEU A 65 -16.21 -12.29 -14.91
C LEU A 65 -15.55 -11.10 -14.19
N SER A 66 -14.44 -11.36 -13.50
CA SER A 66 -13.65 -10.32 -12.83
C SER A 66 -12.29 -10.17 -13.48
N ASN A 67 -11.85 -8.93 -13.66
CA ASN A 67 -10.52 -8.62 -14.18
C ASN A 67 -9.45 -9.04 -13.17
N PHE A 68 -8.62 -10.03 -13.53
CA PHE A 68 -7.59 -10.57 -12.63
C PHE A 68 -6.44 -9.60 -12.36
N ARG A 69 -6.28 -8.53 -13.16
CA ARG A 69 -5.37 -7.42 -12.84
C ARG A 69 -5.74 -6.77 -11.51
N LEU A 70 -7.04 -6.65 -11.20
CA LEU A 70 -7.49 -6.13 -9.91
C LEU A 70 -6.97 -7.00 -8.77
N LEU A 71 -7.09 -8.33 -8.89
CA LEU A 71 -6.60 -9.25 -7.88
C LEU A 71 -5.08 -9.13 -7.70
N GLN A 72 -4.33 -8.96 -8.79
CA GLN A 72 -2.88 -8.73 -8.74
C GLN A 72 -2.55 -7.46 -7.96
N THR A 73 -3.20 -6.33 -8.24
CA THR A 73 -3.00 -5.07 -7.52
C THR A 73 -3.31 -5.24 -6.04
N LEU A 74 -4.47 -5.80 -5.69
CA LEU A 74 -4.86 -6.02 -4.30
C LEU A 74 -3.90 -6.96 -3.56
N SER A 75 -3.43 -8.01 -4.22
CA SER A 75 -2.47 -8.96 -3.65
C SER A 75 -1.08 -8.34 -3.46
N SER A 76 -0.64 -7.47 -4.37
CA SER A 76 0.61 -6.71 -4.20
C SER A 76 0.54 -5.82 -2.95
N HIS A 77 -0.59 -5.15 -2.71
CA HIS A 77 -0.80 -4.38 -1.48
C HIS A 77 -0.90 -5.26 -0.23
N LEU A 78 -1.56 -6.41 -0.31
CA LEU A 78 -1.59 -7.36 0.81
C LEU A 78 -0.17 -7.87 1.14
N GLY A 79 0.65 -8.12 0.12
CA GLY A 79 2.06 -8.53 0.27
C GLY A 79 2.89 -7.53 1.05
N LYS A 80 2.68 -6.22 0.87
CA LYS A 80 3.34 -5.15 1.66
C LYS A 80 3.01 -5.19 3.16
N MET A 81 1.93 -5.88 3.55
CA MET A 81 1.57 -6.06 4.97
C MET A 81 2.27 -7.28 5.59
N VAL A 82 2.78 -8.20 4.78
CA VAL A 82 3.42 -9.44 5.26
C VAL A 82 4.71 -9.10 6.02
N ALA A 83 4.87 -9.71 7.19
CA ALA A 83 6.03 -9.51 8.04
C ALA A 83 7.34 -9.82 7.28
N PRO A 84 8.34 -8.91 7.30
CA PRO A 84 9.57 -9.05 6.50
C PRO A 84 10.38 -10.33 6.78
N GLU A 85 10.27 -10.90 7.97
CA GLU A 85 10.95 -12.13 8.37
C GLU A 85 10.26 -13.42 7.90
N THR A 86 9.15 -13.32 7.16
CA THR A 86 8.42 -14.47 6.61
C THR A 86 9.26 -15.23 5.58
N GLU A 87 9.31 -16.55 5.70
CA GLU A 87 10.07 -17.43 4.80
C GLU A 87 9.17 -18.24 3.85
N VAL A 88 7.90 -18.44 4.18
CA VAL A 88 6.97 -19.21 3.35
C VAL A 88 5.53 -18.70 3.48
N ILE A 89 4.84 -18.63 2.35
CA ILE A 89 3.41 -18.35 2.30
C ILE A 89 2.65 -19.67 2.38
N LEU A 90 1.70 -19.76 3.31
CA LEU A 90 0.80 -20.88 3.47
C LEU A 90 -0.63 -20.46 3.14
N THR A 91 -1.34 -21.29 2.37
CA THR A 91 -2.77 -21.11 2.10
C THR A 91 -3.49 -22.45 2.08
N VAL A 92 -4.79 -22.43 1.81
CA VAL A 92 -5.64 -23.61 1.68
C VAL A 92 -6.39 -23.60 0.35
N GLU A 93 -6.59 -24.78 -0.22
CA GLU A 93 -7.38 -24.93 -1.43
C GLU A 93 -8.88 -24.60 -1.20
N THR A 94 -9.59 -23.94 -2.12
CA THR A 94 -9.16 -23.50 -3.47
C THR A 94 -9.03 -21.99 -3.59
N ASP A 95 -9.97 -21.23 -3.01
CA ASP A 95 -10.15 -19.80 -3.29
C ASP A 95 -8.92 -18.95 -2.90
N GLY A 96 -8.17 -19.35 -1.86
CA GLY A 96 -6.98 -18.65 -1.40
C GLY A 96 -5.77 -18.74 -2.35
N ILE A 97 -5.75 -19.73 -3.26
CA ILE A 97 -4.58 -20.03 -4.10
C ILE A 97 -4.17 -18.85 -4.97
N SER A 98 -5.13 -18.18 -5.62
CA SER A 98 -4.83 -17.08 -6.55
C SER A 98 -4.22 -15.87 -5.83
N VAL A 99 -4.76 -15.51 -4.66
CA VAL A 99 -4.21 -14.45 -3.79
C VAL A 99 -2.81 -14.83 -3.31
N ALA A 100 -2.68 -16.02 -2.74
CA ALA A 100 -1.41 -16.47 -2.16
C ALA A 100 -0.32 -16.60 -3.22
N ALA A 101 -0.66 -17.01 -4.45
CA ALA A 101 0.27 -17.06 -5.58
C ALA A 101 0.79 -15.67 -5.97
N PHE A 102 -0.08 -14.67 -6.07
CA PHE A 102 0.36 -13.30 -6.35
C PHE A 102 1.20 -12.70 -5.22
N VAL A 103 0.80 -12.92 -3.96
CA VAL A 103 1.58 -12.47 -2.79
C VAL A 103 2.95 -13.13 -2.78
N ALA A 104 3.03 -14.46 -2.89
CA ALA A 104 4.28 -15.20 -2.92
C ALA A 104 5.19 -14.75 -4.06
N ALA A 105 4.64 -14.57 -5.27
CA ALA A 105 5.38 -14.08 -6.42
C ALA A 105 5.92 -12.65 -6.20
N SER A 106 5.12 -11.77 -5.59
CA SER A 106 5.53 -10.38 -5.31
C SER A 106 6.65 -10.28 -4.26
N LEU A 107 6.69 -11.24 -3.33
CA LEU A 107 7.70 -11.30 -2.26
C LEU A 107 8.90 -12.20 -2.62
N GLY A 108 8.83 -12.94 -3.74
CA GLY A 108 9.82 -13.95 -4.09
C GLY A 108 9.89 -15.12 -3.10
N LEU A 109 8.79 -15.44 -2.41
CA LEU A 109 8.73 -16.49 -1.39
C LEU A 109 8.13 -17.79 -1.94
N PRO A 110 8.50 -18.97 -1.39
CA PRO A 110 7.80 -20.22 -1.65
C PRO A 110 6.32 -20.16 -1.22
N LEU A 111 5.46 -20.86 -1.97
CA LEU A 111 4.05 -21.05 -1.65
C LEU A 111 3.77 -22.52 -1.32
N VAL A 112 3.17 -22.78 -0.17
CA VAL A 112 2.65 -24.09 0.24
C VAL A 112 1.12 -24.02 0.34
N ILE A 113 0.46 -25.04 -0.18
CA ILE A 113 -1.01 -25.10 -0.26
C ILE A 113 -1.48 -26.35 0.47
N CYS A 114 -2.35 -26.20 1.47
CA CYS A 114 -3.03 -27.31 2.11
C CYS A 114 -4.03 -27.94 1.14
N LYS A 115 -4.03 -29.28 1.06
CA LYS A 115 -4.79 -30.05 0.06
C LYS A 115 -5.84 -30.95 0.71
N PRO A 116 -6.95 -31.27 0.02
CA PRO A 116 -7.94 -32.23 0.53
C PRO A 116 -7.47 -33.69 0.43
N PHE A 117 -6.34 -33.93 -0.27
CA PHE A 117 -5.70 -35.23 -0.40
C PHE A 117 -4.23 -35.12 0.04
N HIS A 118 -3.73 -36.10 0.79
CA HIS A 118 -2.39 -36.05 1.38
C HIS A 118 -1.26 -36.53 0.45
N TYR A 119 -1.58 -37.06 -0.74
CA TYR A 119 -0.61 -37.56 -1.75
C TYR A 119 0.41 -38.59 -1.23
N HIS A 120 0.11 -39.32 -0.16
CA HIS A 120 1.08 -40.15 0.57
C HIS A 120 2.38 -39.42 0.99
N MET A 121 2.34 -38.09 1.05
CA MET A 121 3.46 -37.27 1.52
C MET A 121 3.35 -36.99 3.03
N PRO A 122 4.48 -36.75 3.73
CA PRO A 122 4.47 -36.30 5.11
C PRO A 122 3.64 -35.02 5.27
N SER A 123 2.52 -35.13 5.98
CA SER A 123 1.56 -34.05 6.17
C SER A 123 0.86 -34.12 7.52
N ILE A 124 0.29 -33.00 7.94
CA ILE A 124 -0.54 -32.88 9.15
C ILE A 124 -2.00 -32.73 8.72
N PRO A 125 -2.92 -33.58 9.21
CA PRO A 125 -4.34 -33.37 9.01
C PRO A 125 -4.82 -32.19 9.84
N LEU A 126 -5.63 -31.32 9.24
CA LEU A 126 -6.26 -30.18 9.90
C LEU A 126 -7.70 -30.01 9.44
N PRO A 127 -8.61 -29.52 10.30
CA PRO A 127 -9.98 -29.22 9.90
C PRO A 127 -10.05 -27.92 9.10
N GLN A 128 -10.63 -27.96 7.90
CA GLN A 128 -11.17 -26.77 7.26
C GLN A 128 -12.62 -26.61 7.69
N LYS A 129 -12.84 -25.79 8.71
CA LYS A 129 -14.17 -25.47 9.22
C LYS A 129 -14.64 -24.11 8.71
N THR A 130 -15.56 -24.13 7.75
CA THR A 130 -16.17 -22.92 7.20
C THR A 130 -17.43 -22.52 7.98
N GLY A 131 -18.15 -21.52 7.48
CA GLY A 131 -19.46 -21.17 8.03
C GLY A 131 -20.50 -22.28 7.90
N TYR A 132 -20.45 -23.07 6.82
CA TYR A 132 -21.53 -23.98 6.42
C TYR A 132 -21.11 -25.43 6.17
N TYR A 133 -19.82 -25.74 6.12
CA TYR A 133 -19.32 -27.12 5.99
C TYR A 133 -17.96 -27.29 6.66
N GLU A 134 -17.62 -28.54 6.95
CA GLU A 134 -16.32 -28.97 7.44
C GLU A 134 -15.74 -30.09 6.56
N ARG A 135 -14.42 -30.09 6.37
CA ARG A 135 -13.68 -31.23 5.77
C ARG A 135 -12.26 -31.30 6.32
N THR A 136 -11.62 -32.45 6.20
CA THR A 136 -10.18 -32.60 6.50
C THR A 136 -9.34 -32.10 5.35
N MET A 137 -8.33 -31.30 5.67
CA MET A 137 -7.25 -30.87 4.78
C MET A 137 -5.92 -31.39 5.31
N TYR A 138 -4.90 -31.37 4.46
CA TYR A 138 -3.57 -31.86 4.78
C TYR A 138 -2.53 -30.78 4.48
N MET A 139 -1.82 -30.34 5.52
CA MET A 139 -0.71 -29.41 5.42
C MET A 139 0.60 -30.17 5.19
N PRO A 140 1.33 -29.93 4.09
CA PRO A 140 2.64 -30.55 3.88
C PRO A 140 3.64 -30.15 4.97
N LYS A 141 4.39 -31.12 5.52
CA LYS A 141 5.40 -30.86 6.57
C LYS A 141 6.62 -30.06 6.10
N VAL A 142 6.69 -29.65 4.83
CA VAL A 142 7.77 -28.82 4.29
C VAL A 142 7.88 -27.44 4.94
N VAL A 143 6.85 -27.00 5.67
CA VAL A 143 6.85 -25.76 6.47
C VAL A 143 7.44 -25.92 7.88
N GLU A 144 7.87 -27.14 8.25
CA GLU A 144 8.52 -27.38 9.55
C GLU A 144 9.82 -26.57 9.68
N GLY A 145 10.02 -25.93 10.83
CA GLY A 145 11.19 -25.09 11.09
C GLY A 145 11.20 -23.73 10.38
N LYS A 146 10.07 -23.29 9.81
CA LYS A 146 9.95 -22.05 9.03
C LYS A 146 9.11 -20.98 9.72
N LYS A 147 9.38 -19.72 9.36
CA LYS A 147 8.51 -18.57 9.61
C LYS A 147 7.43 -18.47 8.54
N VAL A 148 6.20 -18.78 8.91
CA VAL A 148 5.07 -18.97 8.00
C VAL A 148 4.13 -17.77 8.06
N ALA A 149 3.64 -17.29 6.92
CA ALA A 149 2.50 -16.37 6.86
C ALA A 149 1.28 -17.09 6.27
N ILE A 150 0.12 -16.96 6.90
CA ILE A 150 -1.14 -17.44 6.33
C ILE A 150 -1.70 -16.35 5.41
N VAL A 151 -1.88 -16.68 4.13
CA VAL A 151 -2.46 -15.76 3.13
C VAL A 151 -3.69 -16.41 2.50
N ASP A 152 -4.84 -15.72 2.54
CA ASP A 152 -6.09 -16.25 2.00
C ASP A 152 -6.95 -15.14 1.36
N CYS A 153 -8.01 -15.50 0.63
CA CYS A 153 -8.91 -14.52 0.03
C CYS A 153 -9.87 -13.91 1.06
N MET A 154 -10.29 -14.69 2.07
CA MET A 154 -11.35 -14.27 2.98
C MET A 154 -11.19 -14.89 4.37
N MET A 155 -11.42 -14.08 5.40
CA MET A 155 -11.76 -14.57 6.73
C MET A 155 -13.23 -14.24 7.00
N SER A 156 -14.00 -15.20 7.55
CA SER A 156 -15.40 -15.03 7.96
C SER A 156 -15.62 -15.45 9.42
N THR A 157 -15.77 -16.75 9.69
CA THR A 157 -15.84 -17.27 11.08
C THR A 157 -14.45 -17.52 11.69
N GLY A 158 -13.42 -17.68 10.85
CA GLY A 158 -12.04 -17.94 11.26
C GLY A 158 -11.71 -19.42 11.51
N GLY A 159 -12.68 -20.34 11.40
CA GLY A 159 -12.48 -21.76 11.70
C GLY A 159 -11.35 -22.41 10.89
N THR A 160 -11.28 -22.16 9.58
CA THR A 160 -10.19 -22.63 8.71
C THR A 160 -8.82 -22.10 9.14
N VAL A 161 -8.71 -20.83 9.50
CA VAL A 161 -7.44 -20.24 9.93
C VAL A 161 -7.01 -20.82 11.27
N ARG A 162 -7.94 -21.02 12.21
CA ARG A 162 -7.66 -21.71 13.46
C ARG A 162 -7.14 -23.13 13.25
N GLY A 163 -7.76 -23.90 12.35
CA GLY A 163 -7.26 -25.24 12.00
C GLY A 163 -5.85 -25.21 11.40
N MET A 164 -5.49 -24.16 10.64
CA MET A 164 -4.12 -23.98 10.15
C MET A 164 -3.14 -23.62 11.29
N ILE A 165 -3.54 -22.76 12.23
CA ILE A 165 -2.72 -22.43 13.41
C ILE A 165 -2.45 -23.68 14.25
N GLU A 166 -3.50 -24.43 14.60
CA GLU A 166 -3.39 -25.69 15.35
C GLU A 166 -2.55 -26.75 14.60
N GLY A 167 -2.57 -26.72 13.27
CA GLY A 167 -1.70 -27.57 12.44
C GLY A 167 -0.22 -27.15 12.50
N LEU A 168 0.06 -25.84 12.50
CA LEU A 168 1.41 -25.30 12.63
C LEU A 168 2.00 -25.54 14.02
N ASP A 169 1.19 -25.46 15.09
CA ASP A 169 1.61 -25.69 16.47
C ASP A 169 2.11 -27.13 16.73
N GLN A 170 1.76 -28.08 15.85
CA GLN A 170 2.24 -29.46 15.89
C GLN A 170 3.64 -29.64 15.27
N LEU A 171 4.19 -28.62 14.61
CA LEU A 171 5.49 -28.67 13.95
C LEU A 171 6.59 -28.07 14.82
N SER A 172 7.75 -28.73 14.83
CA SER A 172 8.89 -28.24 15.60
C SER A 172 9.51 -27.01 14.95
N GLN A 173 9.86 -26.00 15.78
CA GLN A 173 10.55 -24.78 15.36
C GLN A 173 9.82 -23.95 14.27
N THR A 174 8.52 -24.19 14.06
CA THR A 174 7.69 -23.40 13.14
C THR A 174 7.09 -22.21 13.88
N THR A 175 7.00 -21.05 13.23
CA THR A 175 6.41 -19.84 13.82
C THR A 175 5.52 -19.14 12.82
N LEU A 176 4.30 -18.78 13.23
CA LEU A 176 3.40 -17.96 12.43
C LEU A 176 3.76 -16.48 12.60
N THR A 177 4.03 -15.79 11.49
CA THR A 177 4.37 -14.36 11.48
C THR A 177 3.12 -13.47 11.40
N GLY A 178 2.02 -14.00 10.85
CA GLY A 178 0.74 -13.30 10.81
C GLY A 178 -0.24 -13.91 9.81
N ILE A 179 -1.43 -13.32 9.79
CA ILE A 179 -2.55 -13.73 8.93
C ILE A 179 -2.96 -12.56 8.07
N TYR A 180 -3.09 -12.81 6.77
CA TYR A 180 -3.28 -11.80 5.74
C TYR A 180 -4.41 -12.22 4.82
N CYS A 181 -5.46 -11.40 4.70
CA CYS A 181 -6.57 -11.69 3.79
C CYS A 181 -6.93 -10.53 2.88
N ILE A 182 -7.42 -10.80 1.67
CA ILE A 182 -8.03 -9.73 0.86
C ILE A 182 -9.26 -9.16 1.59
N ASN A 183 -10.08 -10.04 2.18
CA ASN A 183 -11.34 -9.64 2.75
C ASN A 183 -11.56 -10.14 4.19
N ASN A 184 -12.00 -9.23 5.05
CA ASN A 184 -12.55 -9.51 6.36
C ASN A 184 -14.08 -9.38 6.33
N LYS A 185 -14.79 -10.50 6.37
CA LYS A 185 -16.25 -10.54 6.53
C LYS A 185 -16.62 -10.57 8.00
N ASP A 186 -17.16 -9.48 8.51
CA ASP A 186 -17.34 -9.22 9.95
C ASP A 186 -18.70 -9.64 10.52
N ASN A 187 -19.52 -10.35 9.73
CA ASN A 187 -20.85 -10.80 10.17
C ASN A 187 -20.83 -11.76 11.37
N TYR A 188 -19.75 -12.53 11.54
CA TYR A 188 -19.70 -13.67 12.46
C TYR A 188 -18.57 -13.61 13.49
N ARG A 189 -17.84 -12.49 13.54
CA ARG A 189 -16.84 -12.27 14.58
C ARG A 189 -16.73 -10.79 14.91
N VAL A 190 -16.22 -10.51 16.10
CA VAL A 190 -15.80 -9.16 16.46
C VAL A 190 -14.57 -8.78 15.62
N LYS A 191 -14.64 -7.62 14.98
CA LYS A 191 -13.52 -7.08 14.21
C LYS A 191 -12.30 -6.88 15.11
N THR A 192 -11.16 -7.36 14.66
CA THR A 192 -9.90 -7.35 15.42
C THR A 192 -8.71 -7.25 14.47
N ASP A 193 -7.60 -6.72 14.98
CA ASP A 193 -6.29 -6.64 14.32
C ASP A 193 -5.35 -7.77 14.78
N ASN A 194 -5.87 -8.69 15.60
CA ASN A 194 -5.19 -9.87 16.12
C ASN A 194 -6.14 -11.07 16.10
N PHE A 195 -5.67 -12.24 15.66
CA PHE A 195 -6.44 -13.48 15.65
C PHE A 195 -5.63 -14.60 16.29
N ASP A 196 -6.17 -15.20 17.35
CA ASP A 196 -5.54 -16.26 18.15
C ASP A 196 -4.08 -15.93 18.56
N GLY A 197 -3.81 -14.67 18.91
CA GLY A 197 -2.49 -14.21 19.34
C GLY A 197 -1.62 -13.60 18.24
N PHE A 198 -1.98 -13.76 16.96
CA PHE A 198 -1.15 -13.33 15.83
C PHE A 198 -1.68 -12.07 15.15
N PRO A 199 -0.81 -11.23 14.54
CA PRO A 199 -1.25 -10.08 13.75
C PRO A 199 -2.21 -10.51 12.63
N TYR A 200 -3.36 -9.84 12.54
CA TYR A 200 -4.33 -10.04 11.47
C TYR A 200 -4.47 -8.76 10.65
N ARG A 201 -4.23 -8.85 9.34
CA ARG A 201 -4.23 -7.73 8.41
C ARG A 201 -5.07 -8.08 7.18
N TYR A 202 -5.77 -7.11 6.64
CA TYR A 202 -6.65 -7.34 5.51
C TYR A 202 -6.89 -6.09 4.68
N VAL A 203 -7.24 -6.24 3.40
CA VAL A 203 -7.44 -5.09 2.49
C VAL A 203 -8.83 -4.47 2.65
N PHE A 204 -9.87 -5.30 2.73
CA PHE A 204 -11.26 -4.85 2.76
C PHE A 204 -12.01 -5.32 4.00
N ASP A 205 -12.90 -4.47 4.49
CA ASP A 205 -13.96 -4.82 5.43
C ASP A 205 -15.28 -5.02 4.67
N THR A 206 -15.94 -6.15 4.89
CA THR A 206 -17.27 -6.41 4.34
C THR A 206 -18.27 -6.88 5.40
N ARG A 207 -19.51 -6.48 5.18
CA ARG A 207 -20.68 -6.91 5.95
C ARG A 207 -21.83 -7.19 4.99
N ILE A 208 -22.52 -8.31 5.18
CA ILE A 208 -23.83 -8.52 4.58
C ILE A 208 -24.88 -7.94 5.53
N GLU A 209 -25.66 -6.98 5.07
CA GLU A 209 -26.78 -6.43 5.82
C GLU A 209 -27.99 -7.38 5.82
N GLU A 210 -28.95 -7.15 6.71
CA GLU A 210 -30.19 -7.95 6.76
C GLU A 210 -30.97 -7.91 5.43
N SER A 211 -30.84 -6.83 4.65
CA SER A 211 -31.42 -6.70 3.30
C SER A 211 -30.78 -7.63 2.26
N GLY A 212 -29.65 -8.27 2.58
CA GLY A 212 -28.81 -8.99 1.63
C GLY A 212 -27.84 -8.07 0.86
N THR A 213 -27.79 -6.78 1.15
CA THR A 213 -26.82 -5.87 0.53
C THR A 213 -25.42 -6.12 1.10
N VAL A 214 -24.40 -6.20 0.24
CA VAL A 214 -23.00 -6.27 0.67
C VAL A 214 -22.45 -4.86 0.83
N ASN A 215 -22.15 -4.47 2.06
CA ASN A 215 -21.33 -3.30 2.35
C ASN A 215 -19.85 -3.68 2.24
N CYS A 216 -19.07 -2.87 1.51
CA CYS A 216 -17.63 -3.04 1.35
C CYS A 216 -16.91 -1.69 1.42
N SER A 217 -15.77 -1.66 2.12
CA SER A 217 -14.85 -0.52 2.12
C SER A 217 -13.41 -0.97 2.36
N LEU A 218 -12.43 -0.14 2.00
CA LEU A 218 -11.04 -0.38 2.42
C LEU A 218 -10.97 -0.38 3.95
N SER A 219 -10.26 -1.37 4.48
CA SER A 219 -9.96 -1.46 5.89
C SER A 219 -8.98 -0.36 6.32
N LYS A 220 -8.71 -0.28 7.63
CA LYS A 220 -7.64 0.57 8.15
C LYS A 220 -6.29 0.21 7.52
N HIS A 221 -5.94 -1.08 7.47
CA HIS A 221 -4.67 -1.54 6.91
C HIS A 221 -4.61 -1.31 5.40
N GLY A 222 -5.69 -1.59 4.67
CA GLY A 222 -5.79 -1.33 3.24
C GLY A 222 -5.58 0.15 2.90
N LYS A 223 -6.22 1.06 3.64
CA LYS A 223 -6.00 2.52 3.49
C LYS A 223 -4.56 2.90 3.80
N GLN A 224 -4.02 2.41 4.92
CA GLN A 224 -2.66 2.74 5.35
C GLN A 224 -1.64 2.31 4.30
N THR A 225 -1.68 1.06 3.86
CA THR A 225 -0.73 0.51 2.90
C THR A 225 -0.85 1.17 1.52
N LEU A 226 -2.07 1.49 1.09
CA LEU A 226 -2.28 2.26 -0.14
C LEU A 226 -1.60 3.63 -0.05
N TRP A 227 -1.84 4.38 1.04
CA TRP A 227 -1.24 5.70 1.23
C TRP A 227 0.27 5.65 1.41
N GLU A 228 0.81 4.68 2.16
CA GLU A 228 2.27 4.49 2.27
C GLU A 228 2.92 4.27 0.89
N SER A 229 2.29 3.47 0.03
CA SER A 229 2.74 3.24 -1.35
C SER A 229 2.63 4.49 -2.24
N ILE A 230 1.60 5.31 -2.05
CA ILE A 230 1.46 6.59 -2.76
C ILE A 230 2.54 7.55 -2.30
N ASP A 231 2.71 7.69 -0.99
CA ASP A 231 3.65 8.61 -0.38
C ASP A 231 5.09 8.33 -0.81
N GLU A 232 5.50 7.06 -0.86
CA GLU A 232 6.83 6.67 -1.33
C GLU A 232 7.09 7.14 -2.76
N ARG A 233 6.17 6.86 -3.69
CA ARG A 233 6.33 7.21 -5.12
C ARG A 233 6.25 8.71 -5.35
N VAL A 234 5.29 9.39 -4.75
CA VAL A 234 5.11 10.85 -4.90
C VAL A 234 6.26 11.60 -4.25
N TYR A 235 6.74 11.15 -3.09
CA TYR A 235 7.89 11.77 -2.44
C TYR A 235 9.18 11.56 -3.23
N ALA A 236 9.42 10.36 -3.77
CA ALA A 236 10.57 10.13 -4.66
C ALA A 236 10.53 11.05 -5.90
N ALA A 237 9.34 11.28 -6.47
CA ALA A 237 9.17 12.27 -7.54
C ALA A 237 9.44 13.71 -7.06
N THR A 238 9.02 14.03 -5.84
CA THR A 238 9.26 15.34 -5.19
C THR A 238 10.76 15.59 -4.98
N GLU A 239 11.54 14.57 -4.59
CA GLU A 239 13.00 14.63 -4.51
C GLU A 239 13.65 14.80 -5.88
N ASN A 240 13.13 14.11 -6.91
CA ASN A 240 13.60 14.29 -8.28
C ASN A 240 13.38 15.74 -8.74
N ILE A 241 12.21 16.34 -8.49
CA ILE A 241 11.93 17.76 -8.78
C ILE A 241 12.90 18.68 -8.04
N ALA A 242 13.22 18.39 -6.77
CA ALA A 242 14.14 19.21 -5.99
C ALA A 242 15.50 19.36 -6.68
N SER A 243 15.97 18.31 -7.39
CA SER A 243 17.23 18.30 -8.13
C SER A 243 17.30 19.33 -9.27
N PHE A 244 16.14 19.82 -9.75
CA PHE A 244 16.02 20.88 -10.77
C PHE A 244 16.00 22.29 -10.18
N SER A 245 16.07 22.41 -8.85
CA SER A 245 16.16 23.71 -8.19
C SER A 245 17.48 24.40 -8.53
N ASN A 246 17.44 25.73 -8.70
CA ASN A 246 18.65 26.53 -8.84
C ASN A 246 19.55 26.36 -7.61
N VAL A 247 20.82 25.98 -7.85
CA VAL A 247 21.83 25.92 -6.78
C VAL A 247 22.21 27.34 -6.37
N SER A 248 22.17 27.64 -5.08
CA SER A 248 22.68 28.91 -4.55
C SER A 248 23.44 28.68 -3.26
N LYS A 249 24.45 29.50 -2.97
CA LYS A 249 25.28 29.40 -1.75
C LYS A 249 24.47 29.29 -0.45
N ASN A 250 23.28 29.89 -0.42
CA ASN A 250 22.47 30.04 0.79
C ASN A 250 21.06 29.43 0.67
N GLY A 251 20.77 28.64 -0.37
CA GLY A 251 19.41 28.18 -0.66
C GLY A 251 19.36 26.69 -0.95
N TYR A 252 18.45 26.01 -0.26
CA TYR A 252 18.22 24.56 -0.40
C TYR A 252 17.62 24.23 -1.76
N GLN A 253 17.93 23.02 -2.24
CA GLN A 253 17.22 22.40 -3.34
C GLN A 253 15.91 21.83 -2.78
N VAL A 254 14.78 22.39 -3.19
CA VAL A 254 13.46 22.03 -2.66
C VAL A 254 12.54 21.70 -3.82
N GLY A 255 11.81 20.60 -3.69
CA GLY A 255 10.75 20.20 -4.61
C GLY A 255 9.41 20.16 -3.89
N ALA A 256 8.34 20.43 -4.63
CA ALA A 256 6.98 20.32 -4.13
C ALA A 256 6.07 19.67 -5.17
N ILE A 257 5.09 18.88 -4.70
CA ILE A 257 4.01 18.29 -5.50
C ILE A 257 2.67 18.56 -4.79
N ILE A 258 1.62 18.83 -5.56
CA ILE A 258 0.24 18.87 -5.09
C ILE A 258 -0.54 17.74 -5.77
N LEU A 259 -0.99 16.78 -4.97
CA LEU A 259 -1.75 15.60 -5.36
C LEU A 259 -3.23 15.78 -5.00
N ASP A 260 -4.14 15.50 -5.94
CA ASP A 260 -5.57 15.37 -5.67
C ASP A 260 -5.83 14.12 -4.80
N SER A 261 -6.36 14.31 -3.60
CA SER A 261 -6.54 13.23 -2.63
C SER A 261 -7.66 12.25 -3.00
N ASP A 262 -8.54 12.62 -3.93
CA ASP A 262 -9.70 11.81 -4.33
C ASP A 262 -9.40 11.01 -5.61
N THR A 263 -8.71 11.62 -6.58
CA THR A 263 -8.34 10.96 -7.84
C THR A 263 -6.93 10.38 -7.85
N LEU A 264 -6.07 10.81 -6.93
CA LEU A 264 -4.61 10.54 -6.92
C LEU A 264 -3.87 11.10 -8.14
N GLU A 265 -4.44 12.08 -8.81
CA GLU A 265 -3.79 12.78 -9.92
C GLU A 265 -2.87 13.88 -9.38
N ILE A 266 -1.65 13.99 -9.92
CA ILE A 266 -0.75 15.10 -9.62
C ILE A 266 -1.23 16.34 -10.39
N LYS A 267 -1.69 17.36 -9.66
CA LYS A 267 -2.26 18.59 -10.24
C LYS A 267 -1.25 19.68 -10.46
N ALA A 268 -0.20 19.70 -9.65
CA ALA A 268 0.85 20.69 -9.77
C ALA A 268 2.14 20.19 -9.13
N TRP A 269 3.23 20.81 -9.54
CA TRP A 269 4.55 20.61 -8.96
C TRP A 269 5.35 21.90 -9.08
N GLY A 270 6.42 22.02 -8.31
CA GLY A 270 7.24 23.23 -8.28
C GLY A 270 8.64 22.93 -7.79
N SER A 271 9.60 23.69 -8.32
CA SER A 271 11.00 23.68 -7.86
C SER A 271 11.44 25.09 -7.52
N ARG A 272 12.50 25.23 -6.72
CA ARG A 272 13.00 26.57 -6.40
C ARG A 272 13.60 27.24 -7.64
N ARG A 273 13.09 28.42 -8.00
CA ARG A 273 13.54 29.23 -9.15
C ARG A 273 13.83 30.67 -8.73
N GLY A 274 15.12 30.97 -8.54
CA GLY A 274 15.54 32.27 -8.00
C GLY A 274 15.02 32.45 -6.58
N ASP A 275 14.20 33.49 -6.38
CA ASP A 275 13.56 33.76 -5.09
C ASP A 275 12.21 33.05 -4.92
N LEU A 276 11.63 32.43 -5.95
CA LEU A 276 10.39 31.68 -5.82
C LEU A 276 10.66 30.30 -5.20
N HIS A 277 10.01 30.00 -4.07
CA HIS A 277 10.11 28.69 -3.42
C HIS A 277 9.25 27.63 -4.13
N ALA A 278 9.61 26.36 -3.94
CA ALA A 278 8.97 25.24 -4.61
C ALA A 278 7.45 25.15 -4.33
N GLU A 279 7.03 25.38 -3.08
CA GLU A 279 5.61 25.34 -2.71
C GLU A 279 4.83 26.49 -3.34
N GLN A 280 5.46 27.67 -3.49
CA GLN A 280 4.86 28.82 -4.15
C GLN A 280 4.66 28.56 -5.64
N ASP A 281 5.68 28.00 -6.29
CA ASP A 281 5.65 27.60 -7.71
C ASP A 281 4.54 26.55 -7.95
N ALA A 282 4.47 25.51 -7.10
CA ALA A 282 3.43 24.50 -7.19
C ALA A 282 2.01 25.07 -6.97
N ILE A 283 1.83 25.98 -6.01
CA ILE A 283 0.53 26.63 -5.77
C ILE A 283 0.13 27.54 -6.95
N ALA A 284 1.09 28.26 -7.54
CA ALA A 284 0.85 29.09 -8.71
C ALA A 284 0.41 28.23 -9.90
N MET A 285 1.13 27.13 -10.16
CA MET A 285 0.78 26.16 -11.21
C MET A 285 -0.60 25.54 -10.97
N LEU A 286 -0.94 25.17 -9.73
CA LEU A 286 -2.28 24.64 -9.38
C LEU A 286 -3.38 25.63 -9.77
N LYS A 287 -3.26 26.88 -9.33
CA LYS A 287 -4.28 27.91 -9.59
C LYS A 287 -4.42 28.24 -11.07
N GLN A 288 -3.33 28.13 -11.83
CA GLN A 288 -3.33 28.37 -13.27
C GLN A 288 -3.95 27.20 -14.06
N ASN A 289 -3.61 25.96 -13.72
CA ASN A 289 -3.89 24.80 -14.56
C ASN A 289 -5.08 23.94 -14.08
N CYS A 290 -5.58 24.18 -12.86
CA CYS A 290 -6.72 23.45 -12.30
C CYS A 290 -7.86 24.42 -11.92
N PRO A 291 -8.69 24.90 -12.86
CA PRO A 291 -9.70 25.93 -12.59
C PRO A 291 -10.71 25.58 -11.49
N ASP A 292 -10.95 24.30 -11.26
CA ASP A 292 -11.84 23.76 -10.24
C ASP A 292 -11.12 23.40 -8.92
N TRP A 293 -9.88 23.87 -8.71
CA TRP A 293 -9.09 23.53 -7.51
C TRP A 293 -9.83 23.78 -6.19
N SER A 294 -10.73 24.78 -6.14
CA SER A 294 -11.47 25.16 -4.94
C SER A 294 -12.51 24.13 -4.46
N SER A 295 -12.95 23.21 -5.33
CA SER A 295 -13.89 22.13 -5.00
C SER A 295 -13.21 20.80 -4.65
N ARG A 296 -11.89 20.73 -4.73
CA ARG A 296 -11.09 19.51 -4.56
C ARG A 296 -10.47 19.40 -3.17
N ARG A 297 -9.81 18.27 -2.90
CA ARG A 297 -9.01 18.02 -1.70
C ARG A 297 -7.60 17.64 -2.11
N PHE A 298 -6.60 18.20 -1.45
CA PHE A 298 -5.21 18.03 -1.83
C PHE A 298 -4.33 17.56 -0.67
N THR A 299 -3.30 16.81 -1.05
CA THR A 299 -2.11 16.53 -0.26
C THR A 299 -0.94 17.24 -0.92
N LEU A 300 -0.23 18.08 -0.16
CA LEU A 300 1.02 18.72 -0.60
C LEU A 300 2.21 17.91 -0.09
N TYR A 301 3.15 17.61 -0.97
CA TYR A 301 4.44 17.03 -0.63
C TYR A 301 5.50 18.12 -0.78
N SER A 302 6.39 18.26 0.21
CA SER A 302 7.57 19.14 0.13
C SER A 302 8.79 18.40 0.64
N THR A 303 9.93 18.50 -0.04
CA THR A 303 11.18 17.88 0.44
C THR A 303 11.72 18.53 1.71
N LEU A 304 11.35 19.78 1.98
CA LEU A 304 11.78 20.54 3.15
C LEU A 304 10.56 21.15 3.87
N GLU A 305 10.70 21.42 5.16
CA GLU A 305 9.70 22.14 5.93
C GLU A 305 9.35 23.50 5.30
N PRO A 306 8.06 23.80 5.04
CA PRO A 306 7.65 25.09 4.50
C PRO A 306 8.00 26.25 5.43
N CYS A 307 8.70 27.26 4.90
CA CYS A 307 9.20 28.38 5.70
C CYS A 307 8.07 29.24 6.31
N THR A 308 8.34 29.85 7.48
CA THR A 308 7.46 30.80 8.19
C THR A 308 7.85 32.26 7.99
N TRP A 309 9.00 32.51 7.38
CA TRP A 309 9.53 33.86 7.15
C TRP A 309 10.24 33.96 5.79
N ARG A 310 10.32 35.19 5.25
CA ARG A 310 10.94 35.54 3.97
C ARG A 310 11.74 36.84 4.12
N LYS A 311 12.95 36.86 3.53
CA LYS A 311 13.85 38.03 3.58
C LYS A 311 13.44 39.17 2.66
N ASN A 312 12.81 38.86 1.53
CA ASN A 312 12.43 39.87 0.53
C ASN A 312 11.03 40.41 0.84
N GLU A 313 10.92 41.74 0.96
CA GLU A 313 9.64 42.43 1.11
C GLU A 313 8.69 42.06 -0.06
N GLY A 314 7.45 41.70 0.25
CA GLY A 314 6.42 41.38 -0.75
C GLY A 314 6.17 39.89 -1.03
N HIS A 315 6.89 38.96 -0.39
CA HIS A 315 6.62 37.52 -0.53
C HIS A 315 6.04 36.90 0.74
N THR A 316 4.85 36.32 0.63
CA THR A 316 4.22 35.52 1.69
C THR A 316 5.01 34.23 1.94
N ALA A 317 5.18 33.87 3.21
CA ALA A 317 5.86 32.63 3.61
C ALA A 317 5.11 31.38 3.12
N CYS A 318 5.82 30.29 2.83
CA CYS A 318 5.20 29.08 2.30
C CYS A 318 4.16 28.49 3.26
N SER A 319 4.44 28.49 4.58
CA SER A 319 3.51 27.97 5.57
C SER A 319 2.18 28.73 5.59
N GLU A 320 2.22 30.05 5.42
CA GLU A 320 1.04 30.92 5.38
C GLU A 320 0.23 30.70 4.10
N LEU A 321 0.89 30.66 2.93
CA LEU A 321 0.22 30.38 1.65
C LEU A 321 -0.49 29.02 1.64
N ILE A 322 0.12 28.01 2.24
CA ILE A 322 -0.49 26.68 2.38
C ILE A 322 -1.65 26.73 3.39
N ALA A 323 -1.50 27.46 4.49
CA ALA A 323 -2.55 27.64 5.50
C ALA A 323 -3.81 28.28 4.89
N GLU A 324 -3.64 29.31 4.06
CA GLU A 324 -4.70 30.06 3.36
C GLU A 324 -5.50 29.24 2.33
N ILE A 325 -5.06 28.03 1.94
CA ILE A 325 -5.75 27.16 0.98
C ILE A 325 -6.46 26.01 1.71
N PRO A 326 -7.77 26.11 2.04
CA PRO A 326 -8.48 25.08 2.81
C PRO A 326 -8.48 23.70 2.15
N GLN A 327 -8.32 23.65 0.83
CA GLN A 327 -8.33 22.42 0.03
C GLN A 327 -7.07 21.57 0.27
N ILE A 328 -5.92 22.19 0.60
CA ILE A 328 -4.75 21.45 1.07
C ILE A 328 -5.02 21.04 2.51
N ARG A 329 -5.30 19.75 2.72
CA ARG A 329 -5.63 19.18 4.04
C ARG A 329 -4.46 18.46 4.67
N TRP A 330 -3.62 17.85 3.85
CA TRP A 330 -2.41 17.14 4.26
C TRP A 330 -1.16 17.82 3.72
N VAL A 331 -0.12 17.85 4.54
CA VAL A 331 1.22 18.29 4.15
C VAL A 331 2.21 17.21 4.57
N VAL A 332 2.85 16.58 3.59
CA VAL A 332 3.89 15.56 3.78
C VAL A 332 5.24 16.21 3.57
N ILE A 333 6.09 16.13 4.59
CA ILE A 333 7.38 16.84 4.64
C ILE A 333 8.50 15.81 4.67
N GLY A 334 9.50 16.01 3.83
CA GLY A 334 10.72 15.23 3.79
C GLY A 334 11.57 15.43 5.02
N GLN A 335 12.23 16.58 5.06
CA GLN A 335 13.14 16.97 6.13
C GLN A 335 12.59 18.14 6.92
N LYS A 336 12.71 18.06 8.25
CA LYS A 336 12.50 19.19 9.15
C LYS A 336 13.61 20.23 8.93
N ASP A 337 13.27 21.51 8.83
CA ASP A 337 14.31 22.53 8.71
C ASP A 337 14.96 22.77 10.08
N THR A 338 16.15 22.21 10.26
CA THR A 338 16.95 22.33 11.49
C THR A 338 18.09 23.33 11.35
N ALA A 339 18.24 23.96 10.19
CA ALA A 339 19.38 24.81 9.88
C ALA A 339 19.19 26.27 10.32
N ASP A 340 17.94 26.68 10.55
CA ASP A 340 17.59 27.98 11.09
C ASP A 340 16.92 27.81 12.47
N GLU A 341 17.54 28.38 13.52
CA GLU A 341 17.00 28.37 14.88
C GLU A 341 15.60 29.01 14.98
N HIS A 342 15.22 29.85 14.00
CA HIS A 342 13.89 30.46 13.91
C HIS A 342 12.83 29.59 13.22
N ILE A 343 13.24 28.55 12.47
CA ILE A 343 12.34 27.72 11.63
C ILE A 343 12.20 26.29 12.14
N ASN A 344 12.98 25.86 13.16
CA ASN A 344 13.01 24.51 13.75
C ASN A 344 11.64 23.93 14.19
N GLY A 345 10.81 23.50 13.22
CA GLY A 345 9.45 23.03 13.43
C GLY A 345 8.39 24.15 13.44
N ALA A 346 8.77 25.40 13.19
CA ALA A 346 7.85 26.53 13.21
C ALA A 346 6.83 26.45 12.07
N GLY A 347 7.24 25.99 10.88
CA GLY A 347 6.36 25.78 9.73
C GLY A 347 5.35 24.67 10.00
N ILE A 348 5.84 23.56 10.55
CA ILE A 348 5.00 22.43 10.99
C ILE A 348 3.97 22.89 12.04
N GLN A 349 4.40 23.65 13.05
CA GLN A 349 3.54 24.19 14.10
C GLN A 349 2.48 25.13 13.52
N HIS A 350 2.87 26.05 12.64
CA HIS A 350 1.97 26.98 11.98
C HIS A 350 0.90 26.22 11.19
N LEU A 351 1.30 25.29 10.31
CA LEU A 351 0.36 24.50 9.51
C LEU A 351 -0.61 23.70 10.39
N THR A 352 -0.12 23.09 11.47
CA THR A 352 -0.94 22.32 12.41
C THR A 352 -1.96 23.21 13.14
N LYS A 353 -1.55 24.41 13.57
CA LYS A 353 -2.43 25.40 14.21
C LYS A 353 -3.54 25.88 13.25
N HIS A 354 -3.26 25.92 11.95
CA HIS A 354 -4.23 26.27 10.91
C HIS A 354 -5.00 25.04 10.36
N GLY A 355 -5.06 23.95 11.12
CA GLY A 355 -5.91 22.79 10.83
C GLY A 355 -5.38 21.87 9.74
N LYS A 356 -4.12 22.03 9.31
CA LYS A 356 -3.48 21.11 8.37
C LYS A 356 -3.00 19.87 9.12
N ARG A 357 -3.10 18.72 8.47
CA ARG A 357 -2.53 17.47 8.96
C ARG A 357 -1.13 17.33 8.39
N VAL A 358 -0.13 17.43 9.27
CA VAL A 358 1.28 17.37 8.86
C VAL A 358 1.88 16.02 9.21
N ARG A 359 2.65 15.44 8.29
CA ARG A 359 3.39 14.19 8.52
C ARG A 359 4.81 14.32 7.97
N LEU A 360 5.79 13.85 8.73
CA LEU A 360 7.15 13.63 8.21
C LEU A 360 7.20 12.29 7.50
N ILE A 361 7.81 12.24 6.32
CA ILE A 361 8.16 10.96 5.71
C ILE A 361 9.34 10.37 6.49
N ARG A 362 9.32 9.07 6.75
CA ARG A 362 10.47 8.41 7.38
C ARG A 362 11.58 8.37 6.33
N ASN A 363 12.80 8.81 6.67
CA ASN A 363 13.96 8.73 5.77
C ASN A 363 14.01 7.36 5.08
N VAL A 364 13.92 7.37 3.75
CA VAL A 364 13.94 6.17 2.90
C VAL A 364 15.37 5.62 2.72
N GLU A 365 16.33 6.07 3.52
CA GLU A 365 17.74 5.64 3.46
C GLU A 365 18.00 4.18 3.93
N LYS A 366 16.99 3.29 3.95
CA LYS A 366 17.21 1.88 4.31
C LYS A 366 16.52 0.82 3.44
N THR A 367 15.89 1.16 2.32
CA THR A 367 15.14 0.14 1.54
C THR A 367 15.47 0.09 0.05
N LEU A 368 16.45 0.86 -0.43
CA LEU A 368 16.92 0.79 -1.82
C LEU A 368 18.14 -0.12 -2.04
N SER A 369 18.68 -0.75 -1.00
CA SER A 369 19.76 -1.75 -1.11
C SER A 369 19.26 -3.20 -1.24
N ASP A 370 17.96 -3.49 -1.04
CA ASP A 370 17.44 -4.86 -1.02
C ASP A 370 16.43 -5.19 -2.14
N VAL A 371 16.21 -4.30 -3.10
CA VAL A 371 15.28 -4.54 -4.24
C VAL A 371 16.03 -4.82 -5.56
N SER A 372 17.36 -4.82 -5.58
CA SER A 372 18.15 -5.13 -6.79
C SER A 372 18.19 -6.61 -7.20
N HIS A 373 17.40 -7.48 -6.56
CA HIS A 373 17.29 -8.91 -6.90
C HIS A 373 15.87 -9.41 -7.18
N HIS A 374 14.97 -8.56 -7.68
CA HIS A 374 13.72 -9.01 -8.28
C HIS A 374 13.59 -8.57 -9.73
N LYS A 375 14.15 -9.38 -10.63
CA LYS A 375 13.79 -9.35 -12.06
C LYS A 375 12.34 -9.82 -12.17
N SER A 376 11.45 -8.91 -12.55
CA SER A 376 10.06 -9.20 -12.87
C SER A 376 9.96 -10.18 -14.05
N PHE A 377 9.00 -11.10 -13.95
CA PHE A 377 8.67 -12.13 -14.94
C PHE A 377 7.87 -11.58 -16.14
N PHE A 378 7.83 -10.26 -16.34
CA PHE A 378 7.09 -9.64 -17.45
C PHE A 378 7.84 -8.43 -18.02
N GLY A 379 8.15 -8.49 -19.33
CA GLY A 379 8.39 -7.31 -20.17
C GLY A 379 9.85 -6.96 -20.48
N ASP A 380 10.47 -7.74 -21.37
CA ASP A 380 11.81 -7.49 -21.93
C ASP A 380 11.72 -6.42 -23.05
N GLN A 381 11.81 -5.14 -22.71
CA GLN A 381 12.23 -4.07 -23.63
C GLN A 381 13.14 -3.09 -22.85
N TYR A 382 14.15 -2.54 -23.53
CA TYR A 382 15.31 -1.81 -22.99
C TYR A 382 16.50 -2.65 -22.52
N LYS A 383 17.14 -3.34 -23.47
CA LYS A 383 18.55 -3.72 -23.38
C LYS A 383 19.44 -2.52 -23.69
N THR A 384 20.31 -2.10 -22.78
CA THR A 384 21.70 -1.72 -23.12
C THR A 384 22.65 -2.13 -21.99
N LYS A 385 23.67 -2.93 -22.34
CA LYS A 385 24.71 -3.45 -21.45
C LYS A 385 25.77 -2.39 -21.15
N LYS A 386 26.31 -2.35 -19.93
CA LYS A 386 27.70 -1.93 -19.67
C LYS A 386 28.37 -2.83 -18.63
N LYS A 387 29.61 -3.21 -18.93
CA LYS A 387 30.55 -3.99 -18.09
C LYS A 387 31.04 -3.11 -16.93
N LEU A 388 31.03 -3.64 -15.72
CA LEU A 388 31.78 -3.11 -14.57
C LEU A 388 33.17 -3.77 -14.55
N GLY A 389 34.22 -2.96 -14.47
CA GLY A 389 35.58 -3.40 -14.14
C GLY A 389 35.76 -3.61 -12.63
N PRO A 390 36.83 -4.31 -12.20
CA PRO A 390 36.94 -4.81 -10.83
C PRO A 390 37.27 -3.72 -9.80
N LEU A 391 36.59 -3.78 -8.65
CA LEU A 391 36.97 -3.10 -7.41
C LEU A 391 38.28 -3.71 -6.88
N ILE A 392 39.27 -2.86 -6.58
CA ILE A 392 40.42 -3.20 -5.74
C ILE A 392 40.09 -2.76 -4.31
N PHE A 393 40.05 -3.72 -3.40
CA PHE A 393 40.13 -3.48 -1.96
C PHE A 393 41.59 -3.20 -1.60
N LEU A 394 41.85 -2.15 -0.82
CA LEU A 394 43.07 -2.02 -0.03
C LEU A 394 42.68 -1.72 1.42
N LEU A 395 43.26 -2.56 2.27
CA LEU A 395 43.19 -2.75 3.73
C LEU A 395 42.83 -1.54 4.59
#